data_AF-A0A4Z0E6A4-F1
#
_entry.id   AF-A0A4Z0E6A4-F1
#
_cell.length_a   1.000
_cell.length_b   1.000
_cell.length_c   1.000
_cell.angle_alpha   90.00
_cell.angle_beta   90.00
_cell.angle_gamma   90.00
#
_symmetry.space_group_name_H-M   'P 1'
#
loop_
_entity.id
_entity.type
_entity.pdbx_description
1 polymer ?
#
loop_
_entity_poly.entity_id
_entity_poly.type
_entity_poly.pdbx_seq_one_letter_code
_entity_poly.pdbx_strand_id
1 'polypeptide(L)'
;MQDASREMGREMGQKPAPEVHPAGADAPLVDAEVHVESFRQAREARRLELVEDYVELIADLIGDGGEARQVDIAARLGVAQPTVAKMLKRLAEDGLVQQRPYRGVFLTPAGQALAEQSRERHRIVERFLRAVGVSAETARRDAEGIEHHVSAETLDAFRRFADAKL
;
A
#
# COMPACT_ATOMS: atom_id res chain seq x y z
N MET A 1 -33.86 -61.55 35.92
CA MET A 1 -32.95 -60.64 36.66
C MET A 1 -32.28 -59.78 35.60
N GLN A 2 -32.82 -58.57 35.40
CA GLN A 2 -32.22 -57.28 35.80
C GLN A 2 -31.03 -56.94 34.89
N ASP A 3 -31.16 -56.10 33.88
CA ASP A 3 -31.39 -54.64 33.87
C ASP A 3 -30.17 -53.81 34.32
N ALA A 4 -29.98 -52.68 33.62
CA ALA A 4 -29.17 -51.49 33.93
C ALA A 4 -27.76 -51.29 33.30
N SER A 5 -27.78 -50.45 32.25
CA SER A 5 -27.15 -49.11 32.18
C SER A 5 -25.63 -48.89 31.98
N ARG A 6 -25.38 -48.06 30.95
CA ARG A 6 -24.41 -46.94 30.82
C ARG A 6 -22.91 -47.27 30.76
N GLU A 7 -22.28 -46.89 29.64
CA GLU A 7 -21.52 -45.63 29.60
C GLU A 7 -21.24 -45.14 28.17
N MET A 8 -21.46 -43.84 28.00
CA MET A 8 -21.11 -43.03 26.85
C MET A 8 -19.62 -42.64 26.96
N GLY A 9 -18.80 -43.12 26.03
CA GLY A 9 -17.48 -42.54 25.76
C GLY A 9 -17.50 -41.86 24.40
N ARG A 10 -17.76 -40.55 24.37
CA ARG A 10 -17.53 -39.71 23.18
C ARG A 10 -16.01 -39.58 22.99
N GLU A 11 -15.44 -40.35 22.07
CA GLU A 11 -14.13 -40.01 21.53
C GLU A 11 -14.29 -38.80 20.60
N MET A 12 -13.85 -37.65 21.10
CA MET A 12 -13.58 -36.45 20.35
C MET A 12 -12.54 -36.79 19.28
N GLY A 13 -13.00 -37.04 18.05
CA GLY A 13 -12.12 -37.11 16.88
C GLY A 13 -11.44 -35.76 16.70
N GLN A 14 -10.23 -35.64 17.23
CA GLN A 14 -9.33 -34.53 16.97
C GLN A 14 -9.06 -34.54 15.46
N LYS A 15 -9.69 -33.60 14.74
CA LYS A 15 -9.45 -33.39 13.32
C LYS A 15 -7.94 -33.05 13.18
N PRO A 16 -7.15 -33.83 12.43
CA PRO A 16 -5.74 -33.52 12.28
C PRO A 16 -5.59 -32.13 11.64
N ALA A 17 -4.59 -31.38 12.08
CA ALA A 17 -4.22 -30.11 11.47
C ALA A 17 -3.94 -30.34 9.97
N PRO A 18 -4.34 -29.42 9.08
CA PRO A 18 -4.10 -29.59 7.65
C PRO A 18 -2.59 -29.63 7.41
N GLU A 19 -2.11 -30.73 6.84
CA GLU A 19 -0.74 -30.87 6.36
C GLU A 19 -0.48 -29.83 5.27
N VAL A 20 0.52 -28.98 5.49
CA VAL A 20 1.01 -28.06 4.47
C VAL A 20 1.94 -28.85 3.54
N HIS A 21 1.37 -29.40 2.46
CA HIS A 21 2.15 -30.03 1.40
C HIS A 21 2.76 -28.94 0.48
N PRO A 22 4.04 -29.08 0.07
CA PRO A 22 4.69 -28.14 -0.83
C PRO A 22 4.19 -28.33 -2.28
N ALA A 23 3.93 -27.19 -2.94
CA ALA A 23 3.75 -26.94 -4.37
C ALA A 23 3.64 -28.15 -5.33
N GLY A 24 2.42 -28.39 -5.83
CA GLY A 24 2.14 -29.21 -7.01
C GLY A 24 1.31 -28.40 -8.01
N ALA A 25 1.71 -28.41 -9.29
CA ALA A 25 1.12 -27.66 -10.39
C ALA A 25 -0.28 -28.17 -10.84
N ASP A 26 -1.09 -28.67 -9.92
CA ASP A 26 -2.36 -29.36 -10.20
C ASP A 26 -3.45 -29.06 -9.14
N ALA A 27 -3.34 -27.93 -8.44
CA ALA A 27 -4.45 -27.44 -7.63
C ALA A 27 -5.57 -26.97 -8.58
N PRO A 28 -6.83 -27.43 -8.39
CA PRO A 28 -7.94 -26.94 -9.21
C PRO A 28 -8.00 -25.42 -9.11
N LEU A 29 -8.18 -24.76 -10.26
CA LEU A 29 -8.31 -23.32 -10.32
C LEU A 29 -9.36 -22.87 -9.30
N VAL A 30 -8.97 -21.91 -8.45
CA VAL A 30 -9.88 -21.31 -7.47
C VAL A 30 -11.13 -20.81 -8.21
N ASP A 31 -12.28 -20.85 -7.52
CA ASP A 31 -13.54 -20.39 -8.07
C ASP A 31 -13.40 -19.05 -8.81
N ALA A 32 -14.03 -18.95 -9.99
CA ALA A 32 -13.84 -17.83 -10.90
C ALA A 32 -14.20 -16.48 -10.25
N GLU A 33 -15.19 -16.45 -9.35
CA GLU A 33 -15.59 -15.24 -8.64
C GLU A 33 -14.51 -14.83 -7.62
N VAL A 34 -13.97 -15.80 -6.88
CA VAL A 34 -12.86 -15.59 -5.92
C VAL A 34 -11.59 -15.12 -6.65
N HIS A 35 -11.33 -15.68 -7.83
CA HIS A 35 -10.18 -15.33 -8.67
C HIS A 35 -10.31 -13.90 -9.22
N VAL A 36 -11.50 -13.51 -9.69
CA VAL A 36 -11.79 -12.14 -10.18
C VAL A 36 -11.64 -11.11 -9.06
N GLU A 37 -12.18 -11.40 -7.87
CA GLU A 37 -12.13 -10.49 -6.73
C GLU A 37 -10.69 -10.27 -6.24
N SER A 38 -9.90 -11.35 -6.11
CA SER A 38 -8.48 -11.26 -5.72
C SER A 38 -7.68 -10.39 -6.69
N PHE A 39 -7.88 -10.57 -8.01
CA PHE A 39 -7.22 -9.72 -9.00
C PHE A 39 -7.73 -8.29 -9.01
N ARG A 40 -9.02 -8.06 -8.72
CA ARG A 40 -9.58 -6.72 -8.60
C ARG A 40 -8.93 -5.96 -7.45
N GLN A 41 -8.81 -6.60 -6.30
CA GLN A 41 -8.16 -6.02 -5.11
C GLN A 41 -6.70 -5.68 -5.38
N ALA A 42 -5.93 -6.60 -5.97
CA ALA A 42 -4.53 -6.34 -6.32
C ALA A 42 -4.37 -5.15 -7.29
N ARG A 43 -5.23 -5.06 -8.30
CA ARG A 43 -5.23 -3.93 -9.24
C ARG A 43 -5.63 -2.62 -8.56
N GLU A 44 -6.54 -2.66 -7.61
CA GLU A 44 -6.97 -1.48 -6.86
C GLU A 44 -5.89 -0.99 -5.90
N ALA A 45 -5.23 -1.89 -5.16
CA ALA A 45 -4.09 -1.56 -4.32
C ALA A 45 -2.98 -0.89 -5.13
N ARG A 46 -2.52 -1.54 -6.21
CA ARG A 46 -1.46 -1.00 -7.08
C ARG A 46 -1.80 0.38 -7.66
N ARG A 47 -3.08 0.61 -7.90
CA ARG A 47 -3.59 1.86 -8.43
C ARG A 47 -3.58 2.97 -7.39
N LEU A 48 -3.86 2.66 -6.12
CA LEU A 48 -3.77 3.60 -5.02
C LEU A 48 -2.31 4.02 -4.77
N GLU A 49 -1.37 3.07 -4.77
CA GLU A 49 0.07 3.36 -4.68
C GLU A 49 0.50 4.37 -5.75
N LEU A 50 0.15 4.10 -7.01
CA LEU A 50 0.48 4.99 -8.12
C LEU A 50 -0.18 6.37 -8.01
N VAL A 51 -1.36 6.46 -7.37
CA VAL A 51 -1.97 7.77 -7.13
C VAL A 51 -1.19 8.53 -6.07
N GLU A 52 -0.83 7.86 -4.97
CA GLU A 52 -0.06 8.40 -3.85
C GLU A 52 1.33 8.87 -4.31
N ASP A 53 2.08 8.03 -5.03
CA ASP A 53 3.39 8.35 -5.62
C ASP A 53 3.33 9.63 -6.48
N TYR A 54 2.29 9.76 -7.30
CA TYR A 54 2.14 10.92 -8.17
C TYR A 54 1.83 12.20 -7.40
N VAL A 55 0.91 12.17 -6.43
CA VAL A 55 0.55 13.37 -5.68
C VAL A 55 1.71 13.83 -4.78
N GLU A 56 2.46 12.89 -4.19
CA GLU A 56 3.66 13.22 -3.42
C GLU A 56 4.73 13.85 -4.28
N LEU A 57 5.05 13.26 -5.43
CA LEU A 57 6.05 13.80 -6.32
C LEU A 57 5.65 15.19 -6.86
N ILE A 58 4.37 15.40 -7.18
CA ILE A 58 3.88 16.71 -7.59
C ILE A 58 4.04 17.72 -6.44
N ALA A 59 3.71 17.34 -5.20
CA ALA A 59 3.89 18.20 -4.03
C ALA A 59 5.36 18.60 -3.84
N ASP A 60 6.28 17.65 -4.00
CA ASP A 60 7.73 17.89 -3.86
C ASP A 60 8.28 18.80 -4.95
N LEU A 61 7.90 18.58 -6.20
CA LEU A 61 8.28 19.45 -7.31
C LEU A 61 7.79 20.89 -7.11
N ILE A 62 6.55 21.06 -6.63
CA ILE A 62 6.00 22.38 -6.30
C ILE A 62 6.75 23.01 -5.13
N GLY A 63 7.08 22.24 -4.08
CA GLY A 63 7.80 22.72 -2.91
C GLY A 63 9.24 23.16 -3.20
N ASP A 64 9.93 22.47 -4.11
CA ASP A 64 11.32 22.74 -4.47
C ASP A 64 11.46 23.82 -5.57
N GLY A 65 10.66 23.73 -6.63
CA GLY A 65 10.82 24.55 -7.84
C GLY A 65 9.64 25.45 -8.19
N GLY A 66 8.54 25.41 -7.43
CA GLY A 66 7.33 26.18 -7.68
C GLY A 66 6.44 25.68 -8.82
N GLU A 67 6.85 24.63 -9.54
CA GLU A 67 6.07 24.04 -10.63
C GLU A 67 6.34 22.53 -10.80
N ALA A 68 5.30 21.76 -11.10
CA ALA A 68 5.43 20.36 -11.50
C ALA A 68 5.15 20.22 -13.00
N ARG A 69 6.19 19.98 -13.81
CA ARG A 69 6.04 19.76 -15.25
C ARG A 69 6.00 18.27 -15.56
N GLN A 70 5.23 17.91 -16.59
CA GLN A 70 5.08 16.51 -17.02
C GLN A 70 6.43 15.85 -17.36
N VAL A 71 7.36 16.60 -17.93
CA VAL A 71 8.71 16.11 -18.27
C VAL A 71 9.51 15.74 -17.03
N ASP A 72 9.37 16.52 -15.95
CA ASP A 72 10.07 16.31 -14.69
C ASP A 72 9.48 15.14 -13.92
N ILE A 73 8.15 15.01 -13.95
CA ILE A 73 7.42 13.87 -13.38
C ILE A 73 7.85 12.58 -14.09
N ALA A 74 7.88 12.59 -15.43
CA ALA A 74 8.29 11.43 -16.22
C ALA A 74 9.73 10.99 -15.91
N ALA A 75 10.65 11.94 -15.83
CA ALA A 75 12.05 11.66 -15.52
C ALA A 75 12.23 11.08 -14.12
N ARG A 76 11.54 11.63 -13.11
CA ARG A 76 11.68 11.19 -11.71
C ARG A 76 10.97 9.86 -11.42
N LEU A 77 9.85 9.58 -12.07
CA LEU A 77 9.17 8.28 -11.97
C LEU A 77 9.78 7.20 -12.88
N GLY A 78 10.72 7.55 -13.76
CA GLY A 78 11.32 6.60 -14.70
C GLY A 78 10.33 6.02 -15.73
N VAL A 79 9.29 6.79 -16.09
CA VAL A 79 8.26 6.35 -17.05
C VAL A 79 8.18 7.29 -18.26
N ALA A 80 7.63 6.80 -19.36
CA ALA A 80 7.44 7.61 -20.55
C ALA A 80 6.41 8.73 -20.34
N GLN A 81 6.61 9.89 -20.98
CA GLN A 81 5.69 11.03 -20.87
C GLN A 81 4.22 10.70 -21.23
N PRO A 82 3.90 9.84 -22.22
CA PRO A 82 2.52 9.45 -22.48
C PRO A 82 1.86 8.72 -21.30
N THR A 83 2.62 7.94 -20.53
CA THR A 83 2.15 7.28 -19.30
C THR A 83 1.76 8.34 -18.27
N VAL A 84 2.61 9.35 -18.07
CA VAL A 84 2.32 10.48 -17.17
C VAL A 84 1.09 11.25 -17.64
N ALA A 85 0.96 11.56 -18.93
CA ALA A 85 -0.22 12.25 -19.47
C ALA A 85 -1.52 11.51 -19.15
N LYS A 86 -1.52 10.19 -19.35
CA LYS A 86 -2.68 9.34 -19.04
C LYS A 86 -3.02 9.37 -17.55
N MET A 87 -2.00 9.29 -16.68
CA MET A 87 -2.22 9.34 -15.24
C MET A 87 -2.70 10.71 -14.77
N LEU A 88 -2.11 11.80 -15.28
CA LEU A 88 -2.53 13.17 -14.96
C LEU A 88 -3.97 13.47 -15.39
N LYS A 89 -4.40 12.95 -16.55
CA LYS A 89 -5.80 13.05 -16.97
C LYS A 89 -6.72 12.40 -15.95
N ARG A 90 -6.36 11.20 -15.50
CA ARG A 90 -7.13 10.47 -14.51
C ARG A 90 -7.16 11.16 -13.15
N LEU A 91 -6.01 11.63 -12.65
CA LEU A 91 -5.95 12.38 -11.39
C LEU A 91 -6.81 13.65 -11.45
N ALA A 92 -6.96 14.26 -12.63
CA ALA A 92 -7.84 15.41 -12.82
C ALA A 92 -9.32 14.99 -12.80
N GLU A 93 -9.66 13.85 -13.41
CA GLU A 93 -11.00 13.24 -13.31
C GLU A 93 -11.36 12.86 -11.86
N ASP A 94 -10.38 12.37 -11.10
CA ASP A 94 -10.50 12.04 -9.67
C ASP A 94 -10.45 13.29 -8.76
N GLY A 95 -10.28 14.50 -9.32
CA GLY A 95 -10.30 15.77 -8.58
C GLY A 95 -9.07 16.04 -7.72
N LEU A 96 -7.96 15.34 -7.95
CA LEU A 96 -6.72 15.45 -7.18
C LEU A 96 -5.73 16.47 -7.76
N VAL A 97 -5.77 16.70 -9.07
CA VAL A 97 -4.89 17.66 -9.75
C VAL A 97 -5.65 18.61 -10.67
N GLN A 98 -5.02 19.75 -10.94
CA GLN A 98 -5.41 20.72 -11.95
C GLN A 98 -4.23 20.98 -12.88
N GLN A 99 -4.46 20.88 -14.19
CA GLN A 99 -3.49 21.34 -15.19
C GLN A 99 -3.78 22.79 -15.58
N ARG A 100 -2.75 23.63 -15.64
CA ARG A 100 -2.87 25.02 -16.10
C ARG A 100 -2.02 25.23 -17.35
N PRO A 101 -2.58 25.83 -18.42
CA PRO A 101 -1.80 26.15 -19.62
C PRO A 101 -0.52 26.91 -19.25
N TYR A 102 0.62 26.45 -19.79
CA TYR A 102 1.95 27.04 -19.60
C TYR A 102 2.49 27.09 -18.15
N ARG A 103 1.80 26.48 -17.18
CA ARG A 103 2.14 26.55 -15.74
C ARG A 103 2.31 25.19 -15.06
N GLY A 104 2.12 24.09 -15.79
CA GLY A 104 2.28 22.73 -15.28
C GLY A 104 1.06 22.20 -14.53
N VAL A 105 1.31 21.25 -13.63
CA VAL A 105 0.33 20.54 -12.81
C VAL A 105 0.35 21.10 -11.39
N PHE A 106 -0.83 21.27 -10.80
CA PHE A 106 -1.02 21.70 -9.41
C PHE A 106 -1.90 20.69 -8.68
N LEU A 107 -1.66 20.51 -7.39
CA LEU A 107 -2.58 19.76 -6.53
C LEU A 107 -3.83 20.59 -6.24
N THR A 108 -4.98 19.93 -6.19
CA THR A 108 -6.16 20.47 -5.54
C THR A 108 -6.00 20.35 -4.01
N PRO A 109 -6.88 20.95 -3.19
CA PRO A 109 -6.86 20.70 -1.75
C PRO A 109 -6.96 19.21 -1.38
N ALA A 110 -7.72 18.43 -2.15
CA ALA A 110 -7.82 16.98 -1.95
C ALA A 110 -6.52 16.25 -2.31
N GLY A 111 -5.88 16.61 -3.42
CA GLY A 111 -4.57 16.06 -3.80
C GLY A 111 -3.47 16.41 -2.79
N GLN A 112 -3.49 17.64 -2.26
CA GLN A 112 -2.56 18.09 -1.23
C GLN A 112 -2.73 17.28 0.06
N ALA A 113 -3.96 17.09 0.52
CA ALA A 113 -4.25 16.29 1.71
C ALA A 113 -3.80 14.82 1.54
N LEU A 114 -3.99 14.24 0.35
CA LEU A 114 -3.53 12.89 0.05
C LEU A 114 -2.00 12.79 0.05
N ALA A 115 -1.31 13.75 -0.57
CA ALA A 115 0.15 13.80 -0.55
C ALA A 115 0.71 13.93 0.88
N GLU A 116 0.09 14.76 1.72
CA GLU A 116 0.48 14.91 3.13
C GLU A 116 0.23 13.64 3.94
N GLN A 117 -0.88 12.93 3.67
CA GLN A 117 -1.19 11.65 4.31
C GLN A 117 -0.16 10.58 3.95
N SER A 118 0.16 10.42 2.65
CA SER A 118 1.16 9.46 2.18
C SER A 118 2.53 9.75 2.82
N ARG A 119 2.91 11.03 2.84
CA ARG A 119 4.18 11.47 3.43
C ARG A 119 4.28 11.20 4.92
N GLU A 120 3.18 11.34 5.66
CA GLU A 120 3.17 10.99 7.08
C GLU A 120 3.32 9.48 7.28
N ARG A 121 2.71 8.66 6.43
CA ARG A 121 2.90 7.20 6.47
C ARG A 121 4.36 6.83 6.23
N HIS A 122 4.98 7.38 5.19
CA HIS A 122 6.40 7.22 4.90
C HIS A 122 7.27 7.59 6.11
N ARG A 123 7.05 8.77 6.70
CA ARG A 123 7.80 9.22 7.88
C ARG A 123 7.66 8.30 9.08
N ILE A 124 6.47 7.76 9.33
CA ILE A 124 6.25 6.82 10.44
C ILE A 124 7.06 5.54 10.22
N VAL A 125 7.03 4.99 8.99
CA VAL A 125 7.80 3.81 8.63
C VAL A 125 9.31 4.09 8.75
N GLU A 126 9.79 5.21 8.21
CA GLU A 126 11.21 5.60 8.31
C GLU A 126 11.65 5.73 9.78
N ARG A 127 10.87 6.44 10.62
CA ARG A 127 11.18 6.60 12.05
C ARG A 127 11.22 5.25 12.76
N PHE A 128 10.29 4.37 12.47
CA PHE A 128 10.27 3.02 13.03
C PHE A 128 11.51 2.21 12.62
N LEU A 129 11.84 2.18 11.33
CA LEU A 129 13.02 1.47 10.81
C LEU A 129 14.31 1.97 11.48
N ARG A 130 14.44 3.29 11.66
CA ARG A 130 15.55 3.89 12.39
C ARG A 130 15.57 3.47 13.86
N ALA A 131 14.41 3.45 14.53
CA ALA A 131 14.29 3.06 15.94
C ALA A 131 14.67 1.59 16.19
N VAL A 132 14.50 0.70 15.19
CA VAL A 132 14.96 -0.69 15.27
C VAL A 132 16.42 -0.89 14.82
N GLY A 133 17.13 0.19 14.47
CA GLY A 133 18.57 0.19 14.22
C GLY A 133 18.98 0.22 12.74
N VAL A 134 18.05 0.44 11.80
CA VAL A 134 18.38 0.62 10.38
C VAL A 134 19.05 1.98 10.16
N SER A 135 20.07 2.02 9.30
CA SER A 135 20.75 3.27 8.95
C SER A 135 19.77 4.29 8.37
N ALA A 136 20.02 5.60 8.55
CA ALA A 136 19.11 6.63 8.05
C ALA A 136 18.91 6.59 6.52
N GLU A 137 19.95 6.22 5.76
CA GLU A 137 19.88 6.12 4.30
C GLU A 137 19.08 4.90 3.85
N THR A 138 19.26 3.75 4.52
CA THR A 138 18.49 2.53 4.24
C THR A 138 17.05 2.69 4.69
N ALA A 139 16.80 3.23 5.89
CA ALA A 139 15.45 3.42 6.42
C ALA A 139 14.59 4.30 5.52
N ARG A 140 15.16 5.37 4.95
CA ARG A 140 14.45 6.24 3.99
C ARG A 140 14.10 5.51 2.70
N ARG A 141 15.06 4.76 2.14
CA ARG A 141 14.84 3.99 0.91
C ARG A 141 13.87 2.83 1.09
N ASP A 142 13.92 2.17 2.23
CA ASP A 142 13.05 1.03 2.51
C ASP A 142 11.65 1.50 2.94
N ALA A 143 11.54 2.67 3.59
CA ALA A 143 10.25 3.26 3.89
C ALA A 143 9.45 3.52 2.60
N GLU A 144 10.13 3.97 1.54
CA GLU A 144 9.59 4.07 0.18
C GLU A 144 9.17 2.68 -0.34
N GLY A 145 7.88 2.52 -0.58
CA GLY A 145 7.22 1.27 -0.98
C GLY A 145 6.67 0.43 0.18
N ILE A 146 7.28 0.46 1.38
CA ILE A 146 6.72 -0.25 2.55
C ILE A 146 5.46 0.45 3.04
N GLU A 147 5.46 1.79 3.09
CA GLU A 147 4.32 2.57 3.54
C GLU A 147 3.02 2.26 2.79
N HIS A 148 3.10 1.87 1.52
CA HIS A 148 1.94 1.44 0.71
C HIS A 148 1.29 0.13 1.17
N HIS A 149 2.08 -0.75 1.78
CA HIS A 149 1.65 -2.10 2.16
C HIS A 149 1.33 -2.25 3.65
N VAL A 150 1.50 -1.17 4.43
CA VAL A 150 1.30 -1.19 5.88
C VAL A 150 -0.16 -0.86 6.22
N SER A 151 -0.86 -1.77 6.89
CA SER A 151 -2.22 -1.49 7.38
C SER A 151 -2.22 -0.36 8.41
N ALA A 152 -3.38 0.28 8.64
CA ALA A 152 -3.51 1.33 9.65
C ALA A 152 -3.10 0.86 11.05
N GLU A 153 -3.49 -0.38 11.43
CA GLU A 153 -3.12 -0.99 12.71
C GLU A 153 -1.60 -1.16 12.85
N THR A 154 -0.95 -1.67 11.81
CA THR A 154 0.51 -1.85 11.80
C THR A 154 1.22 -0.50 11.83
N LEU A 155 0.72 0.50 11.10
CA LEU A 155 1.29 1.85 11.10
C LEU A 155 1.20 2.50 12.49
N ASP A 156 0.08 2.32 13.19
CA ASP A 156 -0.09 2.82 14.55
C ASP A 156 0.84 2.11 15.53
N ALA A 157 1.11 0.81 15.34
CA ALA A 157 2.11 0.09 16.13
C ALA A 157 3.53 0.62 15.87
N PHE A 158 3.89 0.89 14.61
CA PHE A 158 5.16 1.51 14.25
C PHE A 158 5.33 2.88 14.90
N ARG A 159 4.28 3.72 14.85
CA ARG A 159 4.26 5.05 15.48
C ARG A 159 4.53 4.93 16.98
N ARG A 160 3.75 4.11 17.71
CA ARG A 160 3.93 3.92 19.16
C ARG A 160 5.33 3.42 19.54
N PHE A 161 5.88 2.51 18.75
CA PHE A 161 7.23 1.98 19.01
C PHE A 161 8.30 3.06 18.81
N ALA A 162 8.24 3.80 17.71
CA ALA A 162 9.19 4.87 17.39
C ALA A 162 9.16 5.98 18.44
N ASP A 163 7.96 6.41 18.86
CA ASP A 163 7.78 7.48 19.84
C ASP A 163 8.28 7.11 21.24
N ALA A 164 8.29 5.81 21.59
CA ALA A 164 8.80 5.33 22.89
C ALA A 164 10.35 5.18 22.94
N LYS A 165 11.03 5.33 21.80
CA LYS A 165 12.49 5.16 21.67
C LYS A 165 13.25 6.47 21.46
N LEU A 166 12.54 7.58 21.27
CA LEU A 166 13.05 8.94 21.21
C LEU A 166 12.86 9.64 22.55
#